data_AF-A0AA91ZSL8-F1
#
_entry.id   AF-A0AA91ZSL8-F1
#
_cell.length_a   1.000
_cell.length_b   1.000
_cell.length_c   1.000
_cell.angle_alpha   90.00
_cell.angle_beta   90.00
_cell.angle_gamma   90.00
#
_symmetry.space_group_name_H-M   'P 1'
#
loop_
_entity.id
_entity.type
_entity.pdbx_description
1 polymer ?
#
loop_
_entity_poly.entity_id
_entity_poly.type
_entity_poly.pdbx_seq_one_letter_code
_entity_poly.pdbx_strand_id
1 'polypeptide(L)' 'MKSKDEVCIVCENKRDNGIHVRTSFICGDCERDMVRTDTNDPKYIYYLQQLRKIEISYS' A
#
# COMPACT_ATOMS: atom_id res chain seq x y z
N MET A 1 18.13 15.60 -8.97
CA MET A 1 17.54 14.35 -8.42
C MET A 1 16.07 14.32 -8.80
N LYS A 2 15.59 13.27 -9.47
CA LYS A 2 14.14 13.08 -9.66
C LYS A 2 13.62 12.32 -8.45
N SER A 3 12.89 12.99 -7.57
CA SER A 3 11.92 12.33 -6.68
C SER A 3 10.93 11.62 -7.60
N LYS A 4 11.06 10.30 -7.74
CA LYS A 4 10.07 9.52 -8.48
C LYS A 4 8.84 9.46 -7.59
N ASP A 5 7.91 10.38 -7.81
CA ASP A 5 6.61 10.29 -7.17
C ASP A 5 5.90 9.04 -7.72
N GLU A 6 5.72 8.05 -6.87
CA GLU A 6 5.06 6.80 -7.21
C GLU A 6 3.64 6.79 -6.65
N VAL A 7 2.73 6.13 -7.35
CA VAL A 7 1.32 6.08 -6.95
C VAL A 7 1.15 4.94 -5.96
N CYS A 8 0.72 5.27 -4.75
CA CYS A 8 0.46 4.26 -3.73
C CYS A 8 -0.74 3.40 -4.14
N ILE A 9 -0.61 2.07 -4.13
CA ILE A 9 -1.72 1.16 -4.45
C ILE A 9 -2.88 1.22 -3.45
N VAL A 10 -2.61 1.72 -2.25
CA VAL A 10 -3.60 1.79 -1.17
C VAL A 10 -4.43 3.07 -1.26
N CYS A 11 -3.80 4.23 -1.17
CA CYS A 11 -4.49 5.51 -1.20
C CYS A 11 -4.59 6.14 -2.58
N GLU A 12 -4.00 5.54 -3.62
CA GLU A 12 -3.97 6.03 -5.02
C GLU A 12 -3.40 7.44 -5.18
N ASN A 13 -2.66 7.92 -4.17
CA ASN A 13 -1.99 9.21 -4.19
C ASN A 13 -0.52 9.07 -4.58
N LYS A 14 -0.01 10.07 -5.29
CA LYS A 14 1.43 10.21 -5.59
C LYS A 14 2.19 10.55 -4.32
N ARG A 15 3.21 9.75 -4.00
CA ARG A 15 4.08 9.96 -2.85
C ARG A 15 5.52 9.68 -3.25
N ASP A 16 6.42 10.37 -2.58
CA ASP A 16 7.87 10.31 -2.76
C ASP A 16 8.56 9.39 -1.75
N ASN A 17 7.82 8.92 -0.73
CA ASN A 17 8.34 8.08 0.35
C ASN A 17 7.40 6.91 0.68
N GLY A 18 8.00 5.73 0.89
CA GLY A 18 7.28 4.49 1.17
C GLY A 18 8.11 3.24 0.94
N ILE A 19 7.42 2.11 0.84
CA ILE A 19 8.00 0.80 0.56
C ILE A 19 7.45 0.24 -0.76
N HIS A 20 8.24 -0.63 -1.39
CA HIS A 20 7.82 -1.41 -2.54
C HIS A 20 7.57 -2.85 -2.14
N VAL A 21 6.36 -3.35 -2.44
CA VAL A 21 5.99 -4.75 -2.26
C VAL A 21 5.83 -5.36 -3.65
N ARG A 22 6.81 -6.18 -4.04
CA ARG A 22 6.96 -6.71 -5.41
C ARG A 22 7.02 -5.58 -6.45
N THR A 23 5.96 -5.40 -7.24
CA THR A 23 5.81 -4.40 -8.30
C THR A 23 4.91 -3.23 -7.89
N SER A 24 4.38 -3.25 -6.67
CA SER A 24 3.45 -2.24 -6.16
C SER A 24 4.11 -1.34 -5.13
N PHE A 25 3.76 -0.06 -5.14
CA PHE A 25 4.26 0.93 -4.20
C PHE A 25 3.22 1.22 -3.10
N ILE A 26 3.69 1.33 -1.86
CA ILE A 26 2.88 1.67 -0.68
C ILE A 26 3.55 2.84 0.02
N CYS A 27 2.84 3.95 0.18
CA CYS A 27 3.42 5.10 0.87
C CYS A 27 3.59 4.85 2.37
N GLY A 28 4.51 5.58 2.99
CA GLY A 28 4.82 5.41 4.42
C GLY A 28 3.64 5.66 5.37
N ASP A 29 2.67 6.50 4.98
CA ASP A 29 1.49 6.73 5.79
C ASP A 29 0.55 5.52 5.78
N CYS A 30 0.31 4.93 4.60
CA CYS A 30 -0.48 3.71 4.48
C CYS A 30 0.22 2.52 5.14
N GLU A 31 1.53 2.39 5.00
CA GLU A 31 2.32 1.35 5.65
C GLU A 31 2.19 1.41 7.18
N ARG A 32 2.38 2.59 7.78
CA ARG A 32 2.19 2.77 9.22
C ARG A 32 0.75 2.54 9.67
N ASP A 33 -0.24 3.02 8.91
CA ASP A 33 -1.65 2.83 9.28
C ASP A 33 -2.03 1.36 9.22
N MET A 34 -1.60 0.62 8.18
CA MET A 34 -1.80 -0.82 8.05
C MET A 34 -1.23 -1.60 9.22
N VAL A 35 0.02 -1.34 9.61
CA VAL A 35 0.69 -2.04 10.73
C VAL A 35 0.02 -1.72 12.07
N ARG A 36 -0.58 -0.53 12.20
CA ARG A 36 -1.29 -0.09 13.42
C ARG A 36 -2.76 -0.46 13.45
N THR A 37 -3.33 -0.89 12.31
CA THR A 37 -4.74 -1.24 12.21
C THR A 37 -4.97 -2.58 12.91
N ASP A 38 -5.86 -2.58 13.91
CA ASP A 38 -6.26 -3.81 14.60
C ASP A 38 -7.02 -4.73 13.63
N THR A 39 -6.86 -6.04 13.79
CA THR A 39 -7.57 -7.04 12.98
C THR A 39 -9.10 -6.96 13.09
N ASN A 40 -9.62 -6.36 14.16
CA ASN A 40 -11.05 -6.13 14.37
C ASN A 40 -11.56 -4.82 13.74
N ASP A 41 -10.67 -3.96 13.26
CA ASP A 41 -11.05 -2.70 12.64
C ASP A 41 -11.59 -2.95 11.21
N PRO A 42 -12.74 -2.35 10.82
CA PRO A 42 -13.25 -2.43 9.45
C PRO A 42 -12.23 -2.05 8.36
N LYS A 43 -11.26 -1.17 8.69
CA LYS A 43 -10.17 -0.78 7.79
C LYS A 43 -9.21 -1.92 7.47
N TYR A 44 -9.10 -2.93 8.33
CA TYR A 44 -8.26 -4.08 8.07
C TYR A 44 -8.69 -4.82 6.78
N ILE A 45 -10.00 -4.95 6.58
CA ILE A 45 -10.56 -5.56 5.36
C ILE A 45 -10.20 -4.73 4.12
N TYR A 46 -10.25 -3.40 4.23
CA TYR A 46 -9.87 -2.52 3.13
C TYR A 46 -8.40 -2.73 2.73
N TYR A 47 -7.49 -2.80 3.70
CA TYR A 47 -6.08 -3.05 3.43
C TYR A 47 -5.82 -4.43 2.81
N LEU A 48 -6.50 -5.46 3.28
CA LEU A 48 -6.44 -6.79 2.67
C LEU A 48 -6.90 -6.79 1.21
N GLN A 49 -7.95 -6.05 0.87
CA GLN A 49 -8.40 -5.93 -0.52
C GLN A 49 -7.35 -5.28 -1.41
N GLN A 50 -6.64 -4.25 -0.93
CA GLN A 50 -5.56 -3.63 -1.69
C GLN A 50 -4.37 -4.57 -1.85
N LEU A 51 -3.99 -5.30 -0.80
CA LEU A 51 -2.89 -6.28 -0.86
C LEU A 51 -3.17 -7.45 -1.80
N ARG A 52 -4.43 -7.91 -1.91
CA ARG A 52 -4.81 -8.94 -2.90
C ARG A 52 -4.52 -8.51 -4.34
N LYS A 53 -4.60 -7.21 -4.66
CA LYS A 53 -4.23 -6.71 -6.01
C LYS A 53 -2.77 -6.99 -6.35
N ILE A 54 -1.89 -7.11 -5.34
CA ILE A 54 -0.46 -7.44 -5.48
C ILE A 54 -0.24 -8.95 -5.65
N GLU A 55 -1.10 -9.78 -5.05
CA GLU A 55 -0.94 -11.24 -5.04
C GLU A 55 -1.31 -11.90 -6.38
N ILE A 56 -2.27 -11.35 -7.13
CA ILE A 56 -2.87 -11.96 -8.34
C ILE A 56 -1.88 -12.05 -9.54
N SER A 57 -0.61 -11.64 -9.41
CA SER A 57 0.39 -11.73 -10.50
C SER A 57 1.03 -13.11 -10.71
N TYR A 58 0.47 -14.20 -10.17
CA TYR A 58 0.83 -15.58 -10.54
C TYR A 58 -0.30 -16.17 -11.40
N SER A 59 -0.23 -15.96 -12.71
CA SER A 59 -0.97 -16.73 -13.72
C SER A 59 -0.17 -16.74 -15.01
#